data_AF-A0A3Q1JXN1-F1
#
_entry.id   AF-A0A3Q1JXN1-F1
#
_cell.length_a   1.000
_cell.length_b   1.000
_cell.length_c   1.000
_cell.angle_alpha   90.00
_cell.angle_beta   90.00
_cell.angle_gamma   90.00
#
_symmetry.space_group_name_H-M   'P 1'
#
loop_
_entity.id
_entity.type
_entity.pdbx_description
1 polymer ?
#
loop_
_entity_poly.entity_id
_entity_poly.type
_entity_poly.pdbx_seq_one_letter_code
_entity_poly.pdbx_strand_id
1 'polypeptide(L)'
;YTELGSIRIQFVAKVSGELIKQLLDDLLDDGILNDGEKDSILESNNSRADRARCLIDTVKRKGREASKKMIAHLQERDPTLFTELGLPPPV
;
A
#
# COMPACT_ATOMS: atom_id res chain seq x y z
N TYR A 1 -9.87 16.12 -2.61
CA TYR A 1 -8.62 15.88 -1.88
C TYR A 1 -8.32 14.41 -2.01
N THR A 2 -7.18 14.01 -2.54
CA THR A 2 -6.87 12.60 -2.80
C THR A 2 -6.28 11.98 -1.52
N GLU A 3 -7.12 11.33 -0.69
CA GLU A 3 -6.74 10.82 0.65
C GLU A 3 -5.42 10.02 0.67
N LEU A 4 -5.14 9.23 -0.38
CA LEU A 4 -3.89 8.48 -0.57
C LEU A 4 -2.61 9.35 -0.54
N GLY A 5 -2.68 10.59 -1.03
CA GLY A 5 -1.51 11.47 -1.13
C GLY A 5 -1.01 11.95 0.23
N SER A 6 -1.95 12.22 1.13
CA SER A 6 -1.66 12.72 2.48
C SER A 6 -1.18 11.60 3.40
N ILE A 7 -1.81 10.41 3.33
CA ILE A 7 -1.39 9.25 4.12
C ILE A 7 -0.05 8.68 3.65
N ARG A 8 0.35 8.91 2.38
CA ARG A 8 1.59 8.37 1.82
C ARG A 8 2.78 8.63 2.73
N ILE A 9 2.88 9.82 3.30
CA ILE A 9 4.03 10.20 4.15
C ILE A 9 4.02 9.40 5.45
N GLN A 10 2.86 9.31 6.12
CA GLN A 10 2.76 8.57 7.38
C GLN A 10 2.85 7.05 7.17
N PHE A 11 2.24 6.54 6.11
CA PHE A 11 2.32 5.14 5.71
C PHE A 11 3.79 4.76 5.46
N VAL A 12 4.49 5.52 4.62
CA VAL A 12 5.92 5.31 4.34
C VAL A 12 6.80 5.34 5.59
N ALA A 13 6.49 6.22 6.55
CA ALA A 13 7.24 6.33 7.79
C ALA A 13 7.02 5.11 8.72
N LYS A 14 5.78 4.63 8.82
CA LYS A 14 5.39 3.63 9.83
C LYS A 14 5.35 2.20 9.31
N VAL A 15 5.07 1.98 8.03
CA VAL A 15 4.92 0.64 7.45
C VAL A 15 6.23 -0.15 7.52
N SER A 16 6.15 -1.40 7.95
CA SER A 16 7.29 -2.30 8.03
C SER A 16 7.60 -2.99 6.69
N GLY A 17 8.84 -3.43 6.49
CA GLY A 17 9.24 -4.09 5.23
C GLY A 17 8.45 -5.36 4.96
N GLU A 18 8.09 -6.09 6.02
CA GLU A 18 7.19 -7.24 5.95
C GLU A 18 5.77 -6.84 5.55
N LEU A 19 5.20 -5.80 6.17
CA LEU A 19 3.88 -5.29 5.81
C LEU A 19 3.80 -4.87 4.34
N ILE A 20 4.84 -4.24 3.80
CA ILE A 20 4.91 -3.90 2.38
C ILE A 20 4.85 -5.17 1.52
N LYS A 21 5.62 -6.21 1.87
CA LYS A 21 5.58 -7.49 1.14
C LYS A 21 4.19 -8.12 1.21
N GLN A 22 3.60 -8.20 2.39
CA GLN A 22 2.25 -8.75 2.57
C GLN A 22 1.22 -7.98 1.74
N LEU A 23 1.25 -6.65 1.74
CA LEU A 23 0.35 -5.84 0.92
C LEU A 23 0.60 -6.07 -0.58
N LEU A 24 1.84 -6.27 -1.02
CA LEU A 24 2.12 -6.62 -2.42
C LEU A 24 1.57 -8.00 -2.78
N ASP A 25 1.68 -8.98 -1.88
CA ASP A 25 1.10 -10.32 -2.06
C ASP A 25 -0.45 -10.23 -2.13
N ASP A 26 -1.08 -9.52 -1.20
CA ASP A 26 -2.54 -9.35 -1.15
C ASP A 26 -3.06 -8.63 -2.40
N LEU A 27 -2.36 -7.59 -2.87
CA LEU A 27 -2.72 -6.87 -4.10
C LEU A 27 -2.46 -7.67 -5.38
N LEU A 28 -1.51 -8.62 -5.36
CA LEU A 28 -1.27 -9.56 -6.45
C LEU A 28 -2.40 -10.60 -6.51
N ASP A 29 -2.81 -11.13 -5.36
CA ASP A 29 -3.90 -12.11 -5.23
C ASP A 29 -5.24 -11.52 -5.70
N ASP A 30 -5.50 -10.25 -5.36
CA ASP A 30 -6.65 -9.48 -5.86
C ASP A 30 -6.57 -9.13 -7.37
N GLY A 31 -5.47 -9.45 -8.05
CA GLY A 31 -5.26 -9.13 -9.47
C GLY A 31 -5.07 -7.63 -9.75
N ILE A 32 -4.82 -6.83 -8.72
CA ILE A 32 -4.54 -5.39 -8.86
C ILE A 32 -3.14 -5.20 -9.40
N LEU A 33 -2.17 -5.93 -8.84
CA LEU A 33 -0.79 -5.98 -9.32
C LEU A 33 -0.59 -7.23 -10.17
N ASN A 34 0.42 -7.18 -11.04
CA ASN A 34 0.97 -8.36 -11.69
C ASN A 34 2.34 -8.69 -11.07
N ASP A 35 2.82 -9.92 -11.30
CA ASP A 35 4.13 -10.37 -10.81
C ASP A 35 5.26 -9.41 -11.21
N GLY A 36 5.23 -8.89 -12.44
CA GLY A 36 6.24 -7.93 -12.92
C GLY A 36 6.26 -6.60 -12.14
N GLU A 37 5.09 -6.06 -11.81
CA GLU A 37 4.97 -4.84 -10.99
C GLU A 37 5.43 -5.09 -9.56
N LYS A 38 5.04 -6.22 -8.98
CA LYS A 38 5.48 -6.62 -7.64
C LYS A 38 6.99 -6.78 -7.56
N ASP A 39 7.57 -7.53 -8.50
CA ASP A 39 9.01 -7.78 -8.54
C ASP A 39 9.78 -6.48 -8.80
N SER A 40 9.29 -5.62 -9.69
CA SER A 40 9.85 -4.28 -9.92
C SER A 40 9.86 -3.43 -8.64
N ILE A 41 8.81 -3.46 -7.82
CA ILE A 41 8.75 -2.71 -6.56
C ILE A 41 9.73 -3.29 -5.53
N LEU A 42 9.89 -4.61 -5.50
CA LEU A 42 10.81 -5.32 -4.60
C LEU A 42 12.28 -5.12 -4.98
N GLU A 43 12.60 -5.21 -6.27
CA GLU A 43 13.94 -5.04 -6.85
C GLU A 43 14.38 -3.58 -6.90
N SER A 44 13.51 -2.64 -7.35
CA SER A 44 13.96 -1.27 -7.69
C SER A 44 14.28 -0.37 -6.50
N ASN A 45 14.04 -0.77 -5.25
CA ASN A 45 13.99 0.19 -4.13
C ASN A 45 14.83 -0.23 -2.92
N ASN A 46 16.01 0.41 -2.80
CA ASN A 46 17.01 0.28 -1.74
C ASN A 46 16.52 0.56 -0.31
N SER A 47 15.32 1.14 -0.14
CA SER A 47 14.79 1.51 1.18
C SER A 47 13.32 1.09 1.35
N ARG A 48 12.94 0.78 2.60
CA ARG A 48 11.55 0.52 3.00
C ARG A 48 10.62 1.65 2.56
N ALA A 49 11.11 2.88 2.65
CA ALA A 49 10.34 4.06 2.32
C ALA A 49 10.04 4.19 0.82
N ASP A 50 11.02 3.89 -0.03
CA ASP A 50 10.83 3.92 -1.48
C ASP A 50 9.90 2.81 -1.96
N ARG A 51 10.01 1.61 -1.38
CA ARG A 51 9.06 0.52 -1.65
C ARG A 51 7.63 0.92 -1.32
N ALA A 52 7.41 1.54 -0.16
CA ALA A 52 6.10 2.02 0.25
C ALA A 52 5.57 3.14 -0.65
N ARG A 53 6.44 4.06 -1.10
CA ARG A 53 6.05 5.11 -2.08
C ARG A 53 5.64 4.49 -3.40
N CYS A 54 6.42 3.55 -3.94
CA CYS A 54 6.11 2.87 -5.18
C CYS A 54 4.80 2.08 -5.08
N LEU A 55 4.57 1.36 -3.97
CA LEU A 55 3.32 0.65 -3.73
C LEU A 55 2.11 1.59 -3.81
N ILE A 56 2.15 2.72 -3.08
CA ILE A 56 1.09 3.73 -3.10
C ILE A 56 0.90 4.29 -4.52
N ASP A 57 2.00 4.57 -5.23
CA ASP A 57 1.94 5.16 -6.58
C ASP A 57 1.34 4.20 -7.61
N THR A 58 1.71 2.93 -7.55
CA THR A 58 1.16 1.87 -8.40
C THR A 58 -0.33 1.68 -8.12
N VAL A 59 -0.71 1.53 -6.85
CA VAL A 59 -2.13 1.41 -6.44
C VAL A 59 -2.94 2.62 -6.91
N LYS A 60 -2.40 3.84 -6.77
CA LYS A 60 -3.03 5.07 -7.23
C LYS A 60 -3.17 5.12 -8.76
N ARG A 61 -2.19 4.60 -9.51
CA ARG A 61 -2.24 4.48 -10.97
C ARG A 61 -3.29 3.48 -11.45
N LYS A 62 -3.49 2.39 -10.71
CA LYS A 62 -4.51 1.36 -11.01
C LYS A 62 -5.93 1.90 -10.86
N GLY A 63 -6.14 2.77 -9.87
CA GLY A 63 -7.40 3.49 -9.71
C GLY A 63 -7.95 3.41 -8.29
N ARG A 64 -9.20 3.87 -8.12
CA ARG A 64 -9.82 3.97 -6.80
C ARG A 64 -10.12 2.62 -6.16
N GLU A 65 -10.48 1.61 -6.95
CA GLU A 65 -10.78 0.27 -6.42
C GLU A 65 -9.53 -0.38 -5.82
N ALA A 66 -8.38 -0.22 -6.48
CA ALA A 66 -7.10 -0.65 -5.94
C ALA A 66 -6.76 0.05 -4.61
N SER A 67 -7.03 1.36 -4.52
CA SER A 67 -6.86 2.11 -3.27
C SER A 67 -7.71 1.57 -2.14
N LYS A 68 -8.99 1.25 -2.41
CA LYS A 68 -9.89 0.72 -1.37
C LYS A 68 -9.41 -0.63 -0.88
N LYS A 69 -9.02 -1.52 -1.80
CA LYS A 69 -8.46 -2.84 -1.48
C LYS A 69 -7.19 -2.75 -0.66
N MET A 70 -6.25 -1.87 -1.03
CA MET A 70 -5.05 -1.63 -0.24
C MET A 70 -5.38 -1.18 1.19
N ILE A 71 -6.35 -0.28 1.34
CA ILE A 71 -6.78 0.24 2.64
C ILE A 71 -7.44 -0.87 3.47
N ALA A 72 -8.27 -1.72 2.87
CA ALA A 72 -8.89 -2.87 3.53
C ALA A 72 -7.84 -3.87 4.02
N HIS A 73 -6.90 -4.27 3.16
CA HIS A 73 -5.79 -5.15 3.54
C HIS A 73 -4.92 -4.54 4.63
N LEU A 74 -4.65 -3.23 4.56
CA LEU A 74 -3.93 -2.53 5.61
C LEU A 74 -4.65 -2.61 6.95
N GLN A 75 -5.97 -2.45 6.97
CA GLN A 75 -6.78 -2.57 8.18
C GLN A 75 -6.77 -4.01 8.74
N GLU A 76 -6.84 -5.02 7.88
CA GLU A 76 -6.80 -6.43 8.30
C GLU A 76 -5.44 -6.85 8.83
N ARG A 77 -4.35 -6.39 8.20
CA ARG A 77 -2.98 -6.73 8.58
C ARG A 77 -2.49 -5.91 9.78
N ASP A 78 -2.79 -4.61 9.80
CA ASP A 78 -2.37 -3.69 10.85
C ASP A 78 -3.46 -2.64 11.15
N PRO A 79 -4.44 -3.00 11.99
CA PRO A 79 -5.51 -2.07 12.38
C PRO A 79 -4.98 -0.89 13.21
N THR A 80 -3.83 -1.05 13.88
CA THR A 80 -3.19 0.02 14.65
C THR A 80 -2.68 1.09 13.69
N LEU A 81 -1.92 0.69 12.68
CA LEU A 81 -1.41 1.56 11.64
C LEU A 81 -2.55 2.23 10.87
N PHE A 82 -3.60 1.47 10.52
CA PHE A 82 -4.80 2.03 9.88
C PHE A 82 -5.42 3.16 10.71
N THR A 83 -5.58 2.93 12.02
CA THR A 83 -6.14 3.93 12.96
C THR A 83 -5.22 5.15 13.06
N GLU A 84 -3.91 4.93 13.13
CA GLU A 84 -2.92 6.00 13.20
C GLU A 84 -2.85 6.85 11.93
N LEU A 85 -3.19 6.27 10.78
CA LEU A 85 -3.28 6.99 9.50
C LEU A 85 -4.59 7.79 9.36
N GLY A 86 -5.53 7.62 10.29
CA GLY A 86 -6.82 8.32 10.29
C GLY A 86 -7.67 7.99 9.06
N LEU A 87 -7.56 6.76 8.54
CA LEU A 87 -8.26 6.34 7.34
C LEU A 87 -9.76 6.12 7.63
N PRO A 88 -10.68 6.57 6.75
CA PRO A 88 -12.08 6.21 6.88
C PRO A 88 -12.24 4.70 6.64
N PRO A 89 -13.13 4.02 7.39
CA PRO A 89 -13.41 2.61 7.17
C PRO A 89 -13.88 2.40 5.72
N PRO A 90 -13.47 1.28 5.08
CA PRO A 90 -14.00 0.94 3.76
C PRO A 90 -15.52 0.73 3.89
N VAL A 91 -16.29 1.58 3.20
CA VAL A 91 -17.76 1.50 3.11
C VAL A 91 -18.22 0.56 2.01
#